data_AF-A0A7V3ZTE1-F1
#
_entry.id   AF-A0A7V3ZTE1-F1
#
_cell.length_a   1.000
_cell.length_b   1.000
_cell.length_c   1.000
_cell.angle_alpha   90.00
_cell.angle_beta   90.00
_cell.angle_gamma   90.00
#
_symmetry.space_group_name_H-M   'P 1'
#
loop_
_entity.id
_entity.type
_entity.pdbx_description
1 polymer ?
#
loop_
_entity_poly.entity_id
_entity_poly.type
_entity_poly.pdbx_seq_one_letter_code
_entity_poly.pdbx_strand_id
1 'polypeptide(L)' 'MKRALYPGRFQPFHKGHLHAVEYILKEFDEIIIAIMAAQYNFTFENPFTAGERIWMI' A
#
# COMPACT_ATOMS: atom_id res chain seq x y z
N MET A 1 13.16 -16.75 -7.10
CA MET A 1 11.92 -15.98 -6.88
C MET A 1 11.93 -15.40 -5.48
N LYS A 2 12.24 -14.11 -5.36
CA LYS A 2 12.28 -13.35 -4.10
C LYS A 2 11.07 -12.42 -4.04
N ARG A 3 10.31 -12.47 -2.93
CA ARG A 3 9.16 -11.60 -2.69
C ARG A 3 9.45 -10.62 -1.56
N ALA A 4 9.02 -9.37 -1.72
CA ALA A 4 9.06 -8.36 -0.66
C ALA A 4 7.66 -8.12 -0.08
N LEU A 5 7.57 -7.84 1.22
CA LEU A 5 6.35 -7.38 1.89
C LEU A 5 6.42 -5.88 2.08
N TYR A 6 5.40 -5.14 1.62
CA TYR A 6 5.30 -3.69 1.81
C TYR A 6 4.01 -3.34 2.57
N PRO A 7 4.08 -3.24 3.92
CA PRO A 7 2.93 -2.90 4.75
C PRO A 7 2.71 -1.39 4.80
N GLY A 8 1.45 -0.95 4.70
CA GLY A 8 1.11 0.47 4.84
C GLY A 8 -0.40 0.72 4.97
N ARG A 9 -0.76 1.89 5.52
CA ARG A 9 -2.17 2.31 5.58
C ARG A 9 -2.67 2.82 4.24
N PHE A 10 -1.83 3.49 3.45
CA PHE A 10 -2.16 4.04 2.13
C PHE A 10 -3.44 4.90 2.14
N GLN A 11 -3.50 5.90 3.04
CA GLN A 11 -4.65 6.79 3.25
C GLN A 11 -4.34 8.24 2.78
N PRO A 12 -4.28 8.56 1.48
CA PRO A 12 -4.36 7.69 0.30
C PRO A 12 -2.98 7.15 -0.14
N PHE A 13 -2.95 6.38 -1.23
CA PHE A 13 -1.72 6.13 -1.96
C PHE A 13 -1.19 7.42 -2.61
N HIS A 14 0.13 7.58 -2.73
CA HIS A 14 0.75 8.82 -3.21
C HIS A 14 2.13 8.54 -3.82
N LYS A 15 2.75 9.55 -4.47
CA LYS A 15 4.02 9.39 -5.21
C LYS A 15 5.18 8.80 -4.39
N GLY A 16 5.26 9.11 -3.10
CA GLY A 16 6.27 8.50 -2.22
C GLY A 16 6.11 6.98 -2.07
N HIS A 17 4.88 6.46 -2.05
CA HIS A 17 4.62 5.03 -2.01
C HIS A 17 4.96 4.37 -3.35
N LEU A 18 4.62 5.02 -4.48
CA LEU A 18 5.01 4.54 -5.81
C LEU A 18 6.53 4.41 -5.94
N HIS A 19 7.27 5.42 -5.48
CA HIS A 19 8.73 5.38 -5.51
C HIS A 19 9.30 4.22 -4.67
N ALA A 20 8.69 3.91 -3.52
CA ALA A 20 9.08 2.76 -2.72
C ALA A 20 8.80 1.43 -3.44
N VAL A 21 7.65 1.30 -4.12
CA VAL A 21 7.32 0.12 -4.93
C VAL A 21 8.34 -0.06 -6.07
N GLU A 22 8.64 1.01 -6.82
CA GLU A 22 9.64 0.99 -7.88
C GLU A 22 11.04 0.63 -7.36
N TYR A 23 11.40 1.12 -6.17
CA TYR A 23 12.67 0.77 -5.53
C TYR A 23 12.73 -0.72 -5.18
N ILE A 24 11.69 -1.27 -4.56
CA ILE A 24 11.61 -2.68 -4.17
C ILE A 24 11.72 -3.60 -5.40
N LEU A 25 11.02 -3.26 -6.48
CA LEU A 25 11.01 -4.06 -7.71
C LEU A 25 12.35 -4.06 -8.48
N LYS A 26 13.35 -3.25 -8.06
CA LYS A 26 14.71 -3.35 -8.60
C LYS A 26 15.47 -4.57 -8.08
N GLU A 27 15.11 -5.09 -6.90
CA GLU A 27 15.85 -6.17 -6.22
C GLU A 27 15.02 -7.46 -6.01
N PHE A 28 13.70 -7.34 -6.09
CA PHE A 28 12.73 -8.41 -5.84
C PHE A 28 11.87 -8.66 -7.07
N ASP A 29 11.52 -9.92 -7.30
CA ASP A 29 10.72 -10.34 -8.45
C ASP A 29 9.25 -9.98 -8.28
N GLU A 30 8.77 -9.91 -7.03
CA GLU A 30 7.38 -9.59 -6.69
C GLU A 30 7.31 -8.79 -5.39
N ILE A 31 6.22 -8.02 -5.26
CA ILE A 31 5.86 -7.27 -4.06
C ILE A 31 4.47 -7.69 -3.59
N ILE A 32 4.33 -7.91 -2.28
CA ILE A 32 3.07 -8.13 -1.59
C ILE A 32 2.75 -6.85 -0.83
N ILE A 33 1.71 -6.12 -1.28
CA ILE A 33 1.25 -4.91 -0.60
C ILE A 33 0.21 -5.30 0.45
N ALA A 34 0.51 -5.03 1.73
CA ALA A 34 -0.40 -5.34 2.83
C ALA A 34 -1.10 -4.08 3.32
N ILE A 35 -2.41 -3.98 3.08
CA ILE A 35 -3.24 -2.86 3.53
C ILE A 35 -3.49 -2.99 5.04
N MET A 36 -2.80 -2.15 5.82
CA MET A 36 -2.96 -2.10 7.27
C MET A 36 -4.17 -1.28 7.70
N ALA A 37 -4.65 -1.47 8.92
CA ALA A 37 -5.81 -0.75 9.46
C ALA A 37 -7.05 -0.90 8.55
N ALA A 38 -7.24 -2.09 7.96
CA ALA A 38 -8.33 -2.37 7.02
C ALA A 38 -9.72 -2.23 7.65
N GLN A 39 -9.83 -2.48 8.96
CA GLN A 39 -11.06 -2.36 9.74
C GLN A 39 -11.51 -0.91 9.98
N TYR A 40 -10.61 0.07 9.83
CA TYR A 40 -10.92 1.49 10.05
C TYR A 40 -11.21 2.18 8.71
N ASN A 41 -12.27 2.96 8.68
CA ASN A 41 -12.74 3.73 7.53
C ASN A 41 -13.60 4.90 8.02
N PHE A 42 -13.79 5.92 7.18
CA PHE A 42 -14.60 7.11 7.46
C PHE A 42 -14.20 7.88 8.74
N THR A 43 -12.91 7.91 9.07
CA THR A 43 -12.34 8.79 10.10
C THR A 43 -11.35 9.78 9.50
N PHE A 44 -11.00 10.84 10.23
CA PHE A 44 -10.02 11.83 9.75
C PHE A 44 -8.65 11.16 9.44
N GLU A 45 -8.25 10.19 10.24
CA GLU A 45 -6.99 9.46 10.05
C GLU A 45 -7.08 8.32 9.02
N ASN A 46 -8.28 7.76 8.82
CA ASN A 46 -8.54 6.65 7.90
C ASN A 46 -9.79 6.96 7.05
N PRO A 47 -9.69 7.90 6.10
CA PRO A 47 -10.84 8.34 5.33
C PRO A 47 -11.37 7.27 4.37
N PHE A 48 -10.50 6.40 3.83
CA PHE A 48 -10.87 5.42 2.81
C PHE A 48 -11.00 4.00 3.38
N THR A 49 -11.96 3.25 2.84
CA THR A 49 -12.11 1.81 3.02
C THR A 49 -10.89 1.04 2.49
N ALA A 50 -10.75 -0.23 2.88
CA ALA A 50 -9.70 -1.07 2.30
C ALA A 50 -9.89 -1.26 0.77
N GLY A 51 -11.12 -1.38 0.29
CA GLY A 51 -11.43 -1.53 -1.13
C GLY A 51 -11.06 -0.31 -1.97
N GLU A 52 -11.37 0.90 -1.48
CA GLU A 52 -10.95 2.15 -2.14
C GLU A 52 -9.43 2.28 -2.18
N ARG A 53 -8.73 1.89 -1.12
CA ARG A 53 -7.27 1.90 -1.09
C ARG A 53 -6.66 0.91 -2.08
N ILE A 54 -7.24 -0.28 -2.20
CA ILE A 54 -6.85 -1.25 -3.24
C ILE A 54 -7.07 -0.66 -4.63
N TRP A 55 -8.18 0.03 -4.86
CA TRP A 55 -8.48 0.66 -6.15
C TRP A 55 -7.51 1.79 -6.52
N MET A 56 -6.95 2.49 -5.52
CA MET A 56 -5.99 3.58 -5.72
C MET A 56 -4.56 3.09 -6.03
N ILE A 57 -4.25 1.82 -5.77
CA ILE A 57 -2.93 1.20 -5.93
C ILE A 57 -2.88 0.49 -7.28
#